data_AF-A0A0J8B7F6-F1
#
_entry.id   AF-A0A0J8B7F6-F1
#
_cell.length_a   1.000
_cell.length_b   1.000
_cell.length_c   1.000
_cell.angle_alpha   90.00
_cell.angle_beta   90.00
_cell.angle_gamma   90.00
#
_symmetry.space_group_name_H-M   'P 1'
#
loop_
_entity.id
_entity.type
_entity.pdbx_description
1 polymer ?
#
loop_
_entity_poly.entity_id
_entity_poly.type
_entity_poly.pdbx_seq_one_letter_code
_entity_poly.pdbx_strand_id
1 'polypeptide(L)'
;MLGSLTIVIAHHMYSMPPYPYLATDYGTQLSLVTHHMWIGGFLIVGAAAHATIFMVRDYDPTTRYNDLLDRVLRHLDAIISHLNWACILLGFHSFGLYIHNDTMSALGRLQDMFSNTATQLQPVFAQWIQNTHALVQRLRV
;
A
#
# COMPACT_ATOMS: atom_id res chain seq x y z
N MET A 1 -6.32 -13.78 0.16
CA MET A 1 -7.02 -12.95 1.17
C MET A 1 -6.30 -12.94 2.53
N LEU A 2 -5.87 -14.09 3.05
CA LEU A 2 -5.18 -14.17 4.34
C LEU A 2 -3.97 -13.21 4.47
N GLY A 3 -3.15 -13.09 3.42
CA GLY A 3 -2.01 -12.17 3.41
C GLY A 3 -2.40 -10.69 3.56
N SER A 4 -3.49 -10.26 2.92
CA SER A 4 -4.03 -8.89 3.10
C SER A 4 -4.59 -8.70 4.51
N LEU A 5 -5.26 -9.71 5.07
CA LEU A 5 -5.81 -9.65 6.42
C LEU A 5 -4.72 -9.45 7.48
N THR A 6 -3.59 -10.16 7.39
CA THR A 6 -2.49 -9.96 8.37
C THR A 6 -1.86 -8.56 8.26
N ILE A 7 -1.80 -7.96 7.07
CA ILE A 7 -1.40 -6.55 6.92
C ILE A 7 -2.40 -5.62 7.61
N VAL A 8 -3.70 -5.86 7.43
CA VAL A 8 -4.74 -5.09 8.13
C VAL A 8 -4.62 -5.24 9.64
N ILE A 9 -4.38 -6.46 10.14
CA ILE A 9 -4.12 -6.73 11.57
C ILE A 9 -2.93 -5.91 12.06
N ALA A 10 -1.82 -5.87 11.31
CA ALA A 10 -0.66 -5.05 11.66
C ALA A 10 -1.05 -3.58 11.86
N HIS A 11 -1.81 -3.01 10.91
CA HIS A 11 -2.27 -1.62 11.00
C HIS A 11 -3.21 -1.37 12.19
N HIS A 12 -4.09 -2.32 12.51
CA HIS A 12 -5.03 -2.18 13.61
C HIS A 12 -4.34 -2.34 14.97
N MET A 13 -3.42 -3.29 15.13
CA MET A 13 -2.78 -3.58 16.43
C MET A 13 -1.87 -2.44 16.91
N TYR A 14 -1.18 -1.74 16.00
CA TYR A 14 -0.33 -0.62 16.42
C TYR A 14 -1.14 0.63 16.77
N SER A 15 -2.26 0.86 16.09
CA SER A 15 -3.11 2.05 16.29
C SER A 15 -4.18 1.85 17.37
N MET A 16 -4.57 0.61 17.65
CA MET A 16 -5.53 0.20 18.69
C MET A 16 -4.96 -0.98 19.49
N PRO A 17 -4.00 -0.74 20.41
CA PRO A 17 -3.33 -1.79 21.17
C PRO A 17 -4.32 -2.64 21.99
N PRO A 18 -4.49 -3.95 21.68
CA PRO A 18 -5.54 -4.76 22.30
C PRO A 18 -5.13 -5.41 23.63
N TYR A 19 -3.85 -5.35 24.01
CA TYR A 19 -3.32 -6.00 25.21
C TYR A 19 -2.86 -5.00 26.27
N PRO A 20 -3.04 -5.29 27.58
CA PRO A 20 -2.52 -4.46 28.66
C PRO A 20 -1.01 -4.24 28.54
N TYR A 21 -0.56 -3.02 28.83
CA TYR A 21 0.85 -2.59 28.79
C TYR A 21 1.56 -2.64 27.42
N LEU A 22 0.87 -3.09 26.36
CA LEU A 22 1.45 -3.18 25.02
C LEU A 22 1.76 -1.81 24.41
N ALA A 23 0.93 -0.79 24.68
CA ALA A 23 1.10 0.55 24.11
C ALA A 23 2.43 1.21 24.52
N THR A 24 2.97 0.85 25.68
CA THR A 24 4.23 1.38 26.22
C THR A 24 5.43 0.51 25.91
N ASP A 25 5.22 -0.74 25.48
CA ASP A 25 6.29 -1.63 25.03
C ASP A 25 6.53 -1.46 23.52
N TYR A 26 7.41 -0.50 23.20
CA TYR A 26 7.74 -0.17 21.81
C TYR A 26 8.43 -1.31 21.07
N GLY A 27 9.21 -2.14 21.76
CA GLY A 27 9.92 -3.26 21.15
C GLY A 27 8.93 -4.31 20.63
N THR A 28 7.94 -4.64 21.46
CA THR A 28 6.88 -5.58 21.08
C THR A 28 5.99 -5.01 19.97
N GLN A 29 5.61 -3.72 20.04
CA GLN A 29 4.83 -3.06 18.99
C GLN A 29 5.52 -3.09 17.61
N LEU A 30 6.79 -2.67 17.55
CA LEU A 30 7.57 -2.68 16.30
C LEU A 30 7.71 -4.10 15.74
N SER A 31 7.96 -5.07 16.62
CA SER A 31 8.13 -6.47 16.26
C SER A 31 6.84 -7.05 15.68
N LEU A 32 5.69 -6.82 16.34
CA LEU A 32 4.39 -7.33 15.89
C LEU A 32 3.98 -6.76 14.54
N VAL A 33 4.15 -5.44 14.33
CA VAL A 33 3.86 -4.81 13.03
C VAL A 33 4.73 -5.42 11.94
N THR A 34 6.04 -5.44 12.15
CA THR A 34 7.00 -5.95 11.17
C THR A 34 6.71 -7.43 10.84
N HIS A 35 6.46 -8.25 11.86
CA HIS A 35 6.13 -9.66 11.72
C HIS A 35 4.88 -9.89 10.86
N HIS A 36 3.77 -9.22 11.19
CA HIS A 36 2.50 -9.41 10.46
C HIS A 36 2.55 -8.84 9.04
N MET A 37 3.32 -7.75 8.82
CA MET A 37 3.56 -7.20 7.49
C MET A 37 4.34 -8.18 6.60
N TRP A 38 5.41 -8.79 7.13
CA TRP A 38 6.20 -9.77 6.38
C TRP A 38 5.42 -11.03 6.04
N ILE A 39 4.72 -11.61 7.02
CA ILE A 39 3.84 -12.76 6.76
C ILE A 39 2.82 -12.41 5.67
N GLY A 40 2.26 -11.19 5.73
CA GLY A 40 1.32 -10.71 4.74
C GLY A 40 1.89 -10.65 3.33
N GLY A 41 3.08 -10.06 3.19
CA GLY A 41 3.81 -10.02 1.93
C GLY A 41 4.05 -11.41 1.35
N PHE A 42 4.57 -12.35 2.17
CA PHE A 42 4.81 -13.73 1.74
C PHE A 42 3.53 -14.43 1.28
N LEU A 43 2.42 -14.28 2.01
CA LEU A 43 1.15 -14.91 1.66
C LEU A 43 0.51 -14.29 0.41
N ILE A 44 0.68 -12.98 0.16
CA ILE A 44 0.20 -12.33 -1.08
C ILE A 44 0.99 -12.83 -2.29
N VAL A 45 2.32 -12.85 -2.21
CA VAL A 45 3.18 -13.37 -3.29
C VAL A 45 2.91 -14.86 -3.52
N GLY A 46 2.75 -15.64 -2.44
CA GLY A 46 2.38 -17.04 -2.52
C GLY A 46 1.02 -17.28 -3.19
N ALA A 47 0.05 -16.38 -3.01
CA ALA A 47 -1.23 -16.46 -3.71
C ALA A 47 -1.06 -16.21 -5.22
N ALA A 48 -0.23 -15.25 -5.63
CA ALA A 48 0.09 -15.01 -7.05
C ALA A 48 0.84 -16.20 -7.68
N ALA A 49 1.75 -16.82 -6.93
CA ALA A 49 2.46 -18.03 -7.36
C ALA A 49 1.47 -19.18 -7.62
N HIS A 50 0.56 -19.47 -6.68
CA HIS A 50 -0.46 -20.50 -6.87
C HIS A 50 -1.45 -20.17 -7.99
N ALA A 51 -1.81 -18.90 -8.19
CA ALA A 51 -2.61 -18.50 -9.34
C ALA A 51 -1.91 -18.83 -10.67
N THR A 52 -0.59 -18.61 -10.75
CA THR A 52 0.19 -18.96 -11.95
C THR A 52 0.30 -20.48 -12.13
N ILE A 53 0.50 -21.23 -11.05
CA ILE A 53 0.50 -22.70 -11.10
C ILE A 53 -0.83 -23.24 -11.62
N PHE A 54 -1.95 -22.69 -11.14
CA PHE A 54 -3.28 -23.01 -11.63
C PHE A 54 -3.41 -22.72 -13.14
N MET A 55 -2.98 -21.55 -13.60
CA MET A 55 -3.04 -21.18 -15.03
C MET A 55 -2.23 -22.12 -15.93
N VAL A 56 -1.16 -22.73 -15.42
CA VAL A 56 -0.32 -23.66 -16.19
C VAL A 56 -0.85 -25.10 -16.14
N ARG A 57 -1.35 -25.55 -14.99
CA ARG A 57 -1.68 -26.97 -14.77
C ARG A 57 -3.14 -27.31 -14.95
N ASP A 58 -4.04 -26.43 -14.50
CA ASP A 58 -5.45 -26.77 -14.28
C ASP A 58 -6.40 -25.91 -15.12
N TYR A 59 -5.90 -24.86 -15.77
CA TYR A 59 -6.70 -24.03 -16.67
C TYR A 59 -6.93 -24.72 -18.02
N ASP A 60 -8.20 -24.87 -18.40
CA ASP A 60 -8.60 -25.41 -19.70
C ASP A 60 -9.45 -24.35 -20.46
N PRO A 61 -8.94 -23.79 -21.57
CA PRO A 61 -9.66 -22.77 -22.35
C PRO A 61 -10.93 -23.32 -23.03
N THR A 62 -11.05 -24.63 -23.22
CA THR A 62 -12.23 -25.23 -23.85
C THR A 62 -13.44 -25.25 -22.91
N THR A 63 -13.22 -25.25 -21.60
CA THR A 63 -14.27 -25.26 -20.58
C THR A 63 -14.64 -23.87 -20.07
N ARG A 64 -13.82 -22.84 -20.38
CA ARG A 64 -13.94 -21.47 -19.86
C ARG A 64 -14.13 -20.42 -20.96
N TYR A 65 -14.90 -20.75 -21.99
CA TYR A 65 -15.14 -19.82 -23.10
C TYR A 65 -15.98 -18.61 -22.70
N ASN A 66 -15.47 -17.41 -22.98
CA ASN A 66 -16.16 -16.12 -22.80
C ASN A 66 -16.64 -15.79 -21.38
N ASP A 67 -16.07 -16.48 -20.37
CA ASP A 67 -16.23 -16.13 -18.97
C ASP A 67 -15.41 -14.87 -18.61
N LEU A 68 -15.42 -14.48 -17.33
CA LEU A 68 -14.67 -13.30 -16.89
C LEU A 68 -13.15 -13.49 -17.03
N LEU A 69 -12.64 -14.69 -16.79
CA LEU A 69 -11.21 -14.98 -16.84
C LEU A 69 -10.70 -14.92 -18.29
N ASP A 70 -11.40 -15.57 -19.22
CA ASP A 70 -11.08 -15.53 -20.65
C ASP A 70 -11.16 -14.10 -21.21
N ARG A 71 -12.15 -13.31 -20.78
CA ARG A 71 -12.23 -11.89 -21.16
C ARG A 71 -11.00 -11.12 -20.68
N VAL A 72 -10.57 -11.29 -19.44
CA VAL A 72 -9.36 -10.65 -18.88
C VAL A 72 -8.12 -11.04 -19.69
N LEU A 73 -7.95 -12.31 -20.01
CA LEU A 73 -6.80 -12.79 -20.79
C LEU A 73 -6.77 -12.18 -22.20
N ARG A 74 -7.93 -11.99 -22.84
CA ARG A 74 -8.02 -11.37 -24.18
C ARG A 74 -7.58 -9.90 -24.26
N HIS A 75 -7.47 -9.20 -23.13
CA HIS A 75 -6.97 -7.81 -23.11
C HIS A 75 -5.82 -7.61 -22.12
N LEU A 76 -5.08 -8.68 -21.82
CA LEU A 76 -3.98 -8.66 -20.85
C LEU A 76 -2.90 -7.62 -21.22
N ASP A 77 -2.60 -7.44 -22.51
CA ASP A 77 -1.65 -6.42 -22.97
C ASP A 77 -2.07 -4.99 -22.60
N ALA A 78 -3.37 -4.70 -22.64
CA ALA A 78 -3.91 -3.41 -22.19
C ALA A 78 -3.74 -3.25 -20.67
N ILE A 79 -4.06 -4.29 -19.88
CA ILE A 79 -3.90 -4.26 -18.42
C ILE A 79 -2.43 -4.03 -18.04
N ILE A 80 -1.52 -4.81 -18.63
CA ILE A 80 -0.08 -4.75 -18.32
C ILE A 80 0.53 -3.41 -18.75
N SER A 81 0.18 -2.89 -19.92
CA SER A 81 0.69 -1.58 -20.39
C SER A 81 0.22 -0.42 -19.52
N HIS A 82 -1.04 -0.40 -19.08
CA HIS A 82 -1.54 0.63 -18.17
C HIS A 82 -0.89 0.53 -16.78
N LEU A 83 -0.71 -0.69 -16.26
CA LEU A 83 -0.01 -0.90 -14.99
C LEU A 83 1.45 -0.45 -15.09
N ASN A 84 2.14 -0.76 -16.19
CA ASN A 84 3.50 -0.29 -16.45
C ASN A 84 3.58 1.24 -16.45
N TRP A 85 2.68 1.91 -17.17
CA TRP A 85 2.59 3.37 -17.17
C TRP A 85 2.38 3.93 -15.75
N ALA A 86 1.45 3.35 -14.98
CA ALA A 86 1.19 3.77 -13.61
C ALA A 86 2.42 3.60 -12.70
N CYS A 87 3.16 2.49 -12.81
CA CYS A 87 4.39 2.26 -12.05
C CYS A 87 5.46 3.30 -12.37
N ILE A 88 5.64 3.65 -13.65
CA ILE A 88 6.59 4.69 -14.08
C ILE A 88 6.17 6.06 -13.53
N LEU A 89 4.88 6.40 -13.67
CA LEU A 89 4.32 7.65 -13.15
C LEU A 89 4.56 7.78 -11.64
N LEU A 90 4.21 6.74 -10.88
CA LEU A 90 4.41 6.69 -9.44
C LEU A 90 5.89 6.81 -9.07
N GLY A 91 6.80 6.13 -9.78
CA GLY A 91 8.24 6.23 -9.53
C GLY A 91 8.77 7.66 -9.68
N PHE A 92 8.45 8.35 -10.78
CA PHE A 92 8.87 9.73 -11.01
C PHE A 92 8.26 10.73 -10.02
N HIS A 93 7.00 10.51 -9.61
CA HIS A 93 6.26 11.46 -8.76
C HIS A 93 6.26 11.09 -7.27
N SER A 94 7.01 10.07 -6.86
CA SER A 94 7.27 9.74 -5.46
C SER A 94 8.77 9.76 -5.18
N PHE A 95 9.50 8.72 -5.59
CA PHE A 95 10.95 8.64 -5.41
C PHE A 95 11.70 9.79 -6.07
N GLY A 96 11.26 10.24 -7.25
CA GLY A 96 11.84 11.41 -7.93
C GLY A 96 11.79 12.70 -7.10
N LEU A 97 10.77 12.87 -6.25
CA LEU A 97 10.66 14.03 -5.35
C LEU A 97 11.74 14.00 -4.25
N TYR A 98 12.15 12.81 -3.79
CA TYR A 98 13.26 12.69 -2.84
C TYR A 98 14.59 13.11 -3.48
N ILE A 99 14.87 12.65 -4.70
CA ILE A 99 16.07 13.07 -5.45
C ILE A 99 16.06 14.59 -5.70
N HIS A 100 14.91 15.15 -6.07
CA HIS A 100 14.74 16.60 -6.21
C HIS A 100 15.09 17.32 -4.91
N ASN A 101 14.55 16.87 -3.78
CA ASN A 101 14.80 17.48 -2.48
C ASN A 101 16.28 17.38 -2.06
N ASP A 102 16.92 16.23 -2.26
CA ASP A 102 18.35 16.06 -1.97
C ASP A 102 19.20 17.00 -2.83
N THR A 103 18.86 17.16 -4.11
CA THR A 103 19.56 18.06 -5.02
C THR A 103 19.36 19.52 -4.64
N MET A 104 18.12 19.94 -4.35
CA MET A 104 17.83 21.32 -3.93
C MET A 104 18.48 21.67 -2.58
N SER A 105 18.52 20.71 -1.65
CA SER A 105 19.24 20.84 -0.39
C SER A 105 20.74 21.01 -0.60
N ALA A 106 21.36 20.15 -1.43
CA ALA A 106 22.79 20.23 -1.74
C ALA A 106 23.17 21.53 -2.47
N LEU A 107 22.28 22.08 -3.29
CA LEU A 107 22.46 23.37 -3.97
C LEU A 107 22.18 24.59 -3.08
N GLY A 108 21.83 24.40 -1.81
CA GLY A 108 21.50 25.48 -0.87
C GLY A 108 20.16 26.18 -1.16
N ARG A 109 19.27 25.56 -1.95
CA ARG A 109 17.99 26.11 -2.39
C ARG A 109 16.82 25.54 -1.59
N LEU A 110 16.84 25.74 -0.27
CA LEU A 110 15.84 25.17 0.65
C LEU A 110 14.40 25.63 0.35
N GLN A 111 14.23 26.84 -0.19
CA GLN A 111 12.92 27.37 -0.59
C GLN A 111 12.28 26.65 -1.79
N ASP A 112 13.06 25.90 -2.56
CA ASP A 112 12.60 25.17 -3.74
C ASP A 112 12.32 23.68 -3.45
N MET A 113 12.43 23.28 -2.18
CA MET A 113 12.14 21.92 -1.72
C MET A 113 10.63 21.68 -1.57
N PHE A 114 10.23 20.42 -1.75
CA PHE A 114 8.95 19.93 -1.28
C PHE A 114 9.03 19.67 0.23
N SER A 115 8.46 20.58 1.02
CA SER A 115 8.54 20.55 2.49
C SER A 115 7.36 21.30 3.13
N ASN A 116 7.25 21.23 4.46
CA ASN A 116 6.20 21.95 5.20
C ASN A 116 6.42 23.47 5.24
N THR A 117 7.63 23.96 4.97
CA THR A 117 7.98 25.39 5.07
C THR A 117 8.20 26.06 3.72
N ALA A 118 8.32 25.28 2.66
CA ALA A 118 8.51 25.74 1.29
C ALA A 118 7.31 25.31 0.42
N THR A 119 7.52 24.46 -0.59
CA THR A 119 6.43 23.96 -1.44
C THR A 119 5.74 22.78 -0.76
N GLN A 120 4.52 23.00 -0.26
CA GLN A 120 3.81 22.00 0.52
C GLN A 120 3.06 20.99 -0.36
N LEU A 121 3.20 19.70 -0.01
CA LEU A 121 2.40 18.60 -0.55
C LEU A 121 1.59 17.97 0.59
N GLN A 122 0.46 18.58 0.93
CA GLN A 122 -0.37 18.13 2.04
C GLN A 122 -1.33 17.00 1.64
N PRO A 123 -1.50 15.95 2.46
CA PRO A 123 -2.46 14.87 2.21
C PRO A 123 -3.87 15.27 2.68
N VAL A 124 -4.48 16.25 2.00
CA VAL A 124 -5.77 16.87 2.41
C VAL A 124 -6.91 15.86 2.59
N PHE A 125 -6.94 14.78 1.79
CA PHE A 125 -7.96 13.74 1.93
C PHE A 125 -7.76 12.89 3.19
N ALA A 126 -6.51 12.58 3.56
CA ALA A 126 -6.24 11.85 4.80
C ALA A 126 -6.54 12.71 6.03
N GLN A 127 -6.19 14.00 5.99
CA GLN A 127 -6.56 14.97 7.04
C GLN A 127 -8.08 15.06 7.21
N TRP A 128 -8.82 15.10 6.09
CA TRP A 128 -10.28 15.09 6.13
C TRP A 128 -10.84 13.83 6.80
N ILE A 129 -10.34 12.63 6.46
CA ILE A 129 -10.74 11.37 7.12
C ILE A 129 -10.40 11.38 8.61
N GLN A 130 -9.24 11.90 9.01
CA GLN A 130 -8.88 12.01 10.42
C GLN A 130 -9.84 12.93 11.18
N ASN A 131 -10.22 14.06 10.57
CA ASN A 131 -11.15 15.02 11.16
C ASN A 131 -12.55 14.43 11.34
N THR A 132 -13.04 13.65 10.37
CA THR A 132 -14.35 12.99 10.51
C THR A 132 -14.34 11.95 11.62
N HIS A 133 -13.30 11.12 11.73
CA HIS A 133 -13.16 10.15 12.83
C HIS A 133 -13.07 10.83 14.20
N ALA A 134 -12.30 11.92 14.31
CA ALA A 134 -12.17 12.68 15.55
C ALA A 134 -13.49 13.35 15.97
N LEU A 135 -14.27 13.86 15.01
CA LEU A 135 -15.57 14.47 15.27
C LEU A 135 -16.56 13.45 15.84
N VAL A 136 -16.60 12.22 15.29
CA VAL A 136 -17.49 11.16 15.78
C VAL A 136 -17.22 10.82 17.25
N GLN A 137 -15.96 10.84 17.69
CA GLN A 137 -15.63 10.63 19.10
C GLN A 137 -16.16 11.75 20.01
N ARG A 138 -16.08 13.01 19.55
CA ARG A 138 -16.56 14.18 20.32
C ARG A 138 -18.07 14.25 20.47
N LEU A 139 -18.85 13.72 19.52
CA LEU A 139 -20.32 13.72 19.57
C LEU A 139 -20.90 12.60 20.46
N ARG A 140 -20.07 11.67 20.96
CA ARG A 140 -20.48 10.55 21.82
C ARG A 140 -20.25 10.82 23.31
N VAL A 141 -19.67 11.97 23.66
CA VAL A 141 -19.47 12.48 25.03
C VAL A 141 -20.41 13.65 25.23
#